data_AF-A0A2T0UZ85-F1
#
_entry.id   AF-A0A2T0UZ85-F1
#
_cell.length_a   1.000
_cell.length_b   1.000
_cell.length_c   1.000
_cell.angle_alpha   90.00
_cell.angle_beta   90.00
_cell.angle_gamma   90.00
#
_symmetry.space_group_name_H-M   'P 1'
#
loop_
_entity.id
_entity.type
_entity.pdbx_description
1 polymer ?
#
loop_
_entity_poly.entity_id
_entity_poly.type
_entity_poly.pdbx_seq_one_letter_code
_entity_poly.pdbx_strand_id
1 'polypeptide(L)'
;MVLQMDIEGWEWEVIPAAGSDVLSRFRIIVLELHDLHLMATRSGLRRVQEVFSALSQDFVLVNLHPNNYEFPISWHGLSMHPVVEMTWLRQDRVQSVGPGRYPHPLNAANSPDLPDFALDPRWCAGTGLKPSGAASRATSV
;
A
#
# COMPACT_ATOMS: atom_id res chain seq x y z
N MET A 1 11.39 -13.28 -11.37
CA MET A 1 12.07 -12.68 -10.20
C MET A 1 11.04 -11.97 -9.35
N VAL A 2 11.30 -11.83 -8.06
CA VAL A 2 10.52 -11.02 -7.11
C VAL A 2 11.44 -9.92 -6.60
N LEU A 3 10.94 -8.69 -6.49
CA LEU A 3 11.59 -7.60 -5.78
C LEU A 3 10.89 -7.45 -4.43
N GLN A 4 11.62 -7.54 -3.33
CA GLN A 4 11.16 -7.11 -2.02
C GLN A 4 12.01 -5.90 -1.63
N MET A 5 11.36 -4.81 -1.22
CA MET A 5 12.02 -3.57 -0.88
C MET A 5 11.40 -2.98 0.38
N ASP A 6 12.28 -2.75 1.33
CA ASP A 6 12.08 -2.06 2.59
C ASP A 6 13.41 -1.34 2.82
N ILE A 7 13.40 -0.02 2.57
CA ILE A 7 14.61 0.81 2.56
C ILE A 7 14.34 2.14 3.27
N GLU A 8 13.48 2.14 4.30
CA GLU A 8 13.37 3.21 5.29
C GLU A 8 13.14 4.61 4.66
N GLY A 9 12.18 4.72 3.74
CA GLY A 9 11.77 5.99 3.11
C GLY A 9 12.46 6.32 1.79
N TRP A 10 13.46 5.54 1.38
CA TRP A 10 14.11 5.72 0.09
C TRP A 10 13.30 5.15 -1.08
N GLU A 11 12.19 4.45 -0.82
CA GLU A 11 11.31 3.90 -1.86
C GLU A 11 10.80 5.00 -2.80
N TRP A 12 10.54 6.19 -2.25
CA TRP A 12 10.01 7.35 -2.97
C TRP A 12 10.95 7.89 -4.05
N GLU A 13 12.26 7.71 -3.89
CA GLU A 13 13.27 8.19 -4.85
C GLU A 13 13.74 7.04 -5.77
N VAL A 14 13.88 5.82 -5.23
CA VAL A 14 14.42 4.67 -5.97
C VAL A 14 13.44 4.15 -7.02
N ILE A 15 12.14 4.02 -6.67
CA ILE A 15 11.16 3.41 -7.59
C ILE A 15 10.98 4.25 -8.86
N PRO A 16 10.79 5.59 -8.80
CA PRO A 16 10.69 6.40 -10.01
C PRO A 16 11.99 6.43 -10.81
N ALA A 17 13.15 6.37 -10.14
CA ALA A 17 14.46 6.39 -10.80
C ALA A 17 14.85 5.07 -11.48
N ALA A 18 14.32 3.93 -11.03
CA ALA A 18 14.68 2.62 -11.59
C ALA A 18 14.30 2.47 -13.07
N GLY A 19 13.23 3.14 -13.53
CA GLY A 19 12.74 3.03 -14.91
C GLY A 19 12.06 1.69 -15.22
N SER A 20 11.28 1.65 -16.32
CA SER A 20 10.50 0.47 -16.70
C SER A 20 11.37 -0.70 -17.16
N ASP A 21 12.56 -0.47 -17.71
CA ASP A 21 13.49 -1.51 -18.16
C ASP A 21 14.08 -2.33 -16.99
N VAL A 22 14.16 -1.74 -15.79
CA VAL A 22 14.55 -2.42 -14.56
C VAL A 22 13.33 -3.04 -13.89
N LEU A 23 12.27 -2.25 -13.64
CA LEU A 23 11.09 -2.72 -12.91
C LEU A 23 10.42 -3.90 -13.62
N SER A 24 10.31 -3.86 -14.95
CA SER A 24 9.70 -4.93 -15.75
C SER A 24 10.45 -6.27 -15.68
N ARG A 25 11.67 -6.34 -15.14
CA ARG A 25 12.38 -7.63 -14.92
C ARG A 25 11.74 -8.45 -13.80
N PHE A 26 11.01 -7.80 -12.90
CA PHE A 26 10.31 -8.43 -11.79
C PHE A 26 8.89 -8.83 -12.20
N ARG A 27 8.44 -9.98 -11.71
CA ARG A 27 7.06 -10.44 -11.90
C ARG A 27 6.16 -9.95 -10.77
N ILE A 28 6.73 -9.82 -9.59
CA ILE A 28 6.08 -9.40 -8.35
C ILE A 28 6.99 -8.38 -7.68
N ILE A 29 6.42 -7.30 -7.18
CA ILE A 29 7.10 -6.29 -6.37
C ILE A 29 6.36 -6.22 -5.03
N VAL A 30 7.09 -6.37 -3.93
CA VAL A 30 6.61 -6.20 -2.55
C VAL A 30 7.33 -4.99 -1.97
N LEU A 31 6.59 -3.96 -1.58
CA LEU A 31 7.13 -2.72 -1.02
C LEU A 31 6.58 -2.52 0.39
N GLU A 32 7.45 -2.18 1.34
CA GLU A 32 7.06 -1.47 2.56
C GLU A 32 7.28 0.03 2.32
N LEU A 33 6.20 0.80 2.15
CA LEU A 33 6.28 2.23 1.91
C LEU A 33 6.24 2.98 3.23
N HIS A 34 7.35 3.61 3.58
CA HIS A 34 7.48 4.47 4.76
C HIS A 34 6.94 5.89 4.51
N ASP A 35 6.57 6.62 5.56
CA ASP A 35 6.15 8.02 5.48
C ASP A 35 4.96 8.34 4.55
N LEU A 36 4.07 7.38 4.28
CA LEU A 36 2.92 7.59 3.38
C LEU A 36 2.02 8.74 3.84
N HIS A 37 1.92 8.96 5.15
CA HIS A 37 1.16 10.05 5.75
C HIS A 37 1.60 11.45 5.26
N LEU A 38 2.84 11.60 4.75
CA LEU A 38 3.32 12.85 4.14
C LEU A 38 2.54 13.23 2.88
N MET A 39 1.73 12.33 2.30
CA MET A 39 0.81 12.64 1.20
C MET A 39 -0.21 13.74 1.55
N ALA A 40 -0.41 14.02 2.83
CA ALA A 40 -1.15 15.18 3.33
C ALA A 40 -0.51 16.53 2.92
N THR A 41 0.74 16.53 2.46
CA THR A 41 1.48 17.70 1.97
C THR A 41 1.55 17.71 0.44
N ARG A 42 1.76 18.89 -0.15
CA ARG A 42 1.90 19.02 -1.62
C ARG A 42 3.11 18.26 -2.17
N SER A 43 4.23 18.25 -1.45
CA SER A 43 5.45 17.53 -1.85
C SER A 43 5.28 16.03 -1.71
N GLY A 44 4.72 15.55 -0.59
CA GLY A 44 4.46 14.13 -0.39
C GLY A 44 3.45 13.58 -1.41
N LEU A 45 2.38 14.32 -1.70
CA LEU A 45 1.42 13.89 -2.73
C LEU A 45 2.08 13.71 -4.10
N ARG A 46 3.02 14.59 -4.46
CA ARG A 46 3.79 14.48 -5.71
C ARG A 46 4.63 13.20 -5.74
N ARG A 47 5.34 12.89 -4.65
CA ARG A 47 6.15 11.66 -4.53
C ARG A 47 5.30 10.40 -4.65
N VAL A 48 4.13 10.39 -3.99
CA VAL A 48 3.16 9.29 -4.11
C VAL A 48 2.71 9.14 -5.56
N GLN A 49 2.39 10.24 -6.25
CA GLN A 49 2.02 10.19 -7.67
C GLN A 49 3.15 9.62 -8.53
N GLU A 50 4.39 10.04 -8.32
CA GLU A 50 5.56 9.57 -9.09
C GLU A 50 5.79 8.06 -8.93
N VAL A 51 5.79 7.54 -7.69
CA VAL A 51 5.94 6.10 -7.41
C VAL A 51 4.79 5.30 -8.04
N PHE A 52 3.55 5.71 -7.81
CA PHE A 52 2.39 4.96 -8.30
C PHE A 52 2.28 5.05 -9.82
N SER A 53 2.66 6.16 -10.45
CA SER A 53 2.76 6.28 -11.91
C SER A 53 3.87 5.41 -12.49
N ALA A 54 5.00 5.21 -11.79
CA ALA A 54 6.04 4.30 -12.25
C ALA A 54 5.58 2.83 -12.20
N LEU A 55 4.94 2.42 -11.10
CA LEU A 55 4.47 1.05 -10.92
C LEU A 55 3.26 0.72 -11.80
N SER A 56 2.27 1.60 -11.88
CA SER A 56 1.02 1.33 -12.61
C SER A 56 1.16 1.20 -14.13
N GLN A 57 2.32 1.54 -14.70
CA GLN A 57 2.62 1.31 -16.12
C GLN A 57 2.55 -0.18 -16.48
N ASP A 58 3.19 -1.03 -15.67
CA ASP A 58 3.37 -2.45 -15.96
C ASP A 58 2.78 -3.36 -14.87
N PHE A 59 2.33 -2.81 -13.74
CA PHE A 59 1.88 -3.58 -12.59
C PHE A 59 0.46 -3.19 -12.15
N VAL A 60 -0.20 -4.13 -11.47
CA VAL A 60 -1.44 -3.90 -10.74
C VAL A 60 -1.22 -4.16 -9.25
N LEU A 61 -1.81 -3.32 -8.39
CA LEU A 61 -1.82 -3.54 -6.94
C LEU A 61 -2.76 -4.72 -6.63
N VAL A 62 -2.24 -5.76 -5.97
CA VAL A 62 -3.00 -6.97 -5.62
C VAL A 62 -3.18 -7.18 -4.12
N ASN A 63 -2.34 -6.55 -3.30
CA ASN A 63 -2.50 -6.55 -1.84
C ASN A 63 -2.06 -5.20 -1.27
N LEU A 64 -2.76 -4.78 -0.22
CA LEU A 64 -2.46 -3.61 0.58
C LEU A 64 -2.65 -4.03 2.04
N HIS A 65 -1.74 -3.63 2.93
CA HIS A 65 -1.79 -3.97 4.33
C HIS A 65 -1.14 -2.85 5.15
N PRO A 66 -1.85 -2.21 6.10
CA PRO A 66 -1.21 -1.29 7.04
C PRO A 66 -0.18 -2.02 7.90
N ASN A 67 1.00 -1.44 8.06
CA ASN A 67 1.97 -1.94 9.03
C ASN A 67 1.61 -1.34 10.40
N ASN A 68 1.53 -2.19 11.43
CA ASN A 68 1.05 -1.79 12.75
C ASN A 68 2.13 -1.29 13.71
N TYR A 69 3.36 -1.07 13.23
CA TYR A 69 4.45 -0.53 14.03
C TYR A 69 4.27 0.96 14.35
N GLU A 70 3.70 1.73 13.41
CA GLU A 70 3.42 3.15 13.61
C GLU A 70 1.92 3.43 13.68
N PHE A 71 1.52 4.30 14.62
CA PHE A 71 0.12 4.65 14.80
C PHE A 71 -0.41 5.51 13.63
N PRO A 72 -1.64 5.25 13.16
CA PRO A 72 -2.27 6.06 12.12
C PRO A 72 -2.50 7.49 12.61
N ILE A 73 -2.34 8.46 11.70
CA ILE A 73 -2.66 9.86 11.96
C ILE A 73 -4.04 10.22 11.40
N SER A 74 -4.77 11.10 12.09
CA SER A 74 -6.04 11.63 11.59
C SER A 74 -5.82 12.86 10.72
N TRP A 75 -6.24 12.81 9.47
CA TRP A 75 -6.17 13.94 8.53
C TRP A 75 -7.53 14.17 7.88
N HIS A 76 -8.18 15.30 8.19
CA HIS A 76 -9.56 15.59 7.76
C HIS A 76 -10.55 14.43 8.00
N GLY A 77 -10.37 13.73 9.13
CA GLY A 77 -11.19 12.58 9.50
C GLY A 77 -10.87 11.30 8.72
N LEU A 78 -9.84 11.28 7.87
CA LEU A 78 -9.25 10.07 7.27
C LEU A 78 -8.15 9.52 8.17
N SER A 79 -8.15 8.21 8.40
CA SER A 79 -7.03 7.52 9.04
C SER A 79 -5.92 7.29 8.02
N MET A 80 -4.79 7.98 8.16
CA MET A 80 -3.60 7.84 7.34
C MET A 80 -2.56 6.96 8.04
N HIS A 81 -2.19 5.86 7.40
CA HIS A 81 -1.18 4.94 7.90
C HIS A 81 0.22 5.44 7.47
N PRO A 82 1.16 5.64 8.40
CA PRO A 82 2.52 6.06 8.06
C PRO A 82 3.27 5.01 7.24
N VAL A 83 3.08 3.73 7.56
CA VAL A 83 3.75 2.61 6.90
C VAL A 83 2.72 1.64 6.35
N VAL A 84 2.90 1.24 5.08
CA VAL A 84 2.02 0.27 4.42
C VAL A 84 2.83 -0.72 3.59
N GLU A 85 2.43 -1.98 3.67
CA GLU A 85 2.94 -3.04 2.81
C GLU A 85 2.04 -3.17 1.58
N MET A 86 2.65 -3.19 0.39
CA MET A 86 1.96 -3.31 -0.88
C MET A 86 2.57 -4.42 -1.73
N THR A 87 1.71 -5.25 -2.33
CA THR A 87 2.13 -6.24 -3.32
C THR A 87 1.57 -5.88 -4.69
N TRP A 88 2.45 -5.85 -5.67
CA TRP A 88 2.18 -5.51 -7.06
C TRP A 88 2.49 -6.71 -7.95
N LEU A 89 1.57 -7.03 -8.87
CA LEU A 89 1.71 -8.10 -9.86
C LEU A 89 1.85 -7.50 -11.25
N ARG A 90 2.83 -7.96 -12.03
CA ARG A 90 3.00 -7.50 -13.41
C ARG A 90 1.77 -7.87 -14.26
N GLN A 91 1.29 -6.93 -15.07
CA GLN A 91 0.03 -7.02 -15.81
C GLN A 91 -0.04 -8.22 -16.75
N ASP A 92 1.08 -8.60 -17.40
CA ASP A 92 1.16 -9.80 -18.26
C ASP A 92 0.95 -11.13 -17.52
N ARG A 93 0.89 -11.10 -16.18
CA ARG A 93 0.59 -12.26 -15.32
C ARG A 93 -0.83 -12.27 -14.77
N VAL A 94 -1.60 -11.22 -15.02
CA VAL A 94 -3.00 -11.13 -14.58
C VAL A 94 -3.86 -11.97 -15.52
N GLN A 95 -4.54 -12.99 -14.98
CA GLN A 95 -5.46 -13.84 -15.73
C GLN A 95 -6.89 -13.30 -15.71
N SER A 96 -7.30 -12.70 -14.59
CA SER A 96 -8.61 -12.09 -14.41
C SER A 96 -8.51 -10.96 -13.38
N VAL A 97 -9.41 -9.99 -13.51
CA VAL A 97 -9.56 -8.89 -12.56
C VAL A 97 -10.92 -9.05 -11.88
N GLY A 98 -10.93 -8.94 -10.55
CA GLY A 98 -12.14 -9.06 -9.75
C GLY A 98 -11.91 -8.50 -8.35
N PRO A 99 -12.98 -8.41 -7.53
CA PRO A 99 -12.85 -7.92 -6.18
C PRO A 99 -11.95 -8.86 -5.36
N GLY A 100 -10.79 -8.35 -4.94
CA GLY A 100 -9.89 -9.02 -4.01
C GLY A 100 -10.51 -9.11 -2.61
N ARG A 101 -10.12 -10.14 -1.86
CA ARG A 101 -10.48 -10.26 -0.44
C ARG A 101 -9.62 -9.31 0.38
N TYR A 102 -10.26 -8.40 1.11
CA TYR A 102 -9.59 -7.46 2.01
C TYR A 102 -10.18 -7.52 3.43
N PRO A 103 -9.37 -7.68 4.50
CA PRO A 103 -7.94 -7.96 4.45
C PRO A 103 -7.65 -9.35 3.85
N HIS A 104 -6.47 -9.52 3.28
CA HIS A 104 -6.07 -10.81 2.73
C HIS A 104 -5.78 -11.81 3.88
N PRO A 105 -6.19 -13.09 3.79
CA PRO A 105 -6.01 -14.05 4.89
C PRO A 105 -4.57 -14.35 5.30
N LEU A 106 -3.61 -14.00 4.44
CA LEU A 106 -2.18 -14.15 4.72
C LEU A 106 -1.53 -12.89 5.29
N ASN A 107 -2.28 -11.78 5.40
CA ASN A 107 -1.78 -10.60 6.09
C ASN A 107 -1.67 -10.92 7.58
N ALA A 108 -0.57 -10.52 8.18
CA ALA A 108 -0.29 -10.67 9.60
C ALA A 108 0.28 -9.35 10.12
N ALA A 109 -0.05 -8.99 11.35
CA ALA A 109 0.55 -7.85 12.02
C ALA A 109 2.08 -7.90 11.96
N ASN A 110 2.72 -6.78 11.61
CA ASN A 110 4.18 -6.66 11.57
C ASN A 110 4.78 -6.82 12.99
N SER A 111 4.17 -6.16 13.98
CA SER A 111 4.49 -6.32 15.39
C SER A 111 3.37 -7.07 16.12
N PRO A 112 3.57 -8.35 16.50
CA PRO A 112 2.55 -9.15 17.17
C PRO A 112 2.09 -8.61 18.53
N ASP A 113 2.93 -7.78 19.17
CA ASP A 113 2.67 -7.21 20.50
C ASP A 113 1.90 -5.89 20.43
N LEU A 114 1.68 -5.33 19.24
CA LEU A 114 0.94 -4.09 19.02
C LEU A 114 -0.45 -4.38 18.45
N PRO A 115 -1.45 -3.51 18.74
CA PRO A 115 -2.75 -3.59 18.07
C PRO A 115 -2.59 -3.49 16.56
N ASP A 116 -3.29 -4.35 15.83
CA ASP A 116 -3.32 -4.28 14.37
C ASP A 116 -4.30 -3.19 13.88
N PHE A 117 -4.09 -2.68 12.67
CA PHE A 117 -4.91 -1.62 12.10
C PHE A 117 -5.69 -2.05 10.86
N ALA A 118 -6.98 -1.76 10.87
CA ALA A 118 -7.78 -1.83 9.65
C ALA A 118 -7.50 -0.59 8.78
N LEU A 119 -7.40 -0.81 7.47
CA LEU A 119 -7.38 0.27 6.49
C LEU A 119 -8.75 0.94 6.45
N ASP A 120 -8.76 2.27 6.38
CA ASP A 120 -10.00 3.02 6.21
C ASP A 120 -10.63 2.64 4.84
N PRO A 121 -11.92 2.27 4.77
CA PRO A 121 -12.56 1.85 3.52
C PRO A 121 -12.43 2.87 2.37
N ARG A 122 -12.20 4.15 2.66
CA ARG A 122 -11.98 5.19 1.66
C ARG A 122 -10.69 4.97 0.86
N TRP A 123 -9.68 4.29 1.40
CA TRP A 123 -8.50 3.87 0.64
C TRP A 123 -8.84 2.87 -0.47
N CYS A 124 -9.93 2.10 -0.31
CA CYS A 124 -10.39 1.14 -1.31
C CYS A 124 -11.31 1.77 -2.37
N ALA A 125 -11.71 3.04 -2.22
CA ALA A 125 -12.61 3.68 -3.17
C ALA A 125 -11.98 3.71 -4.58
N GLY A 126 -12.65 3.08 -5.56
CA GLY A 126 -12.16 2.97 -6.94
C GLY A 126 -11.17 1.83 -7.22
N THR A 127 -10.77 1.04 -6.21
CA THR A 127 -9.78 -0.06 -6.35
C THR A 127 -10.39 -1.44 -6.63
N GLY A 128 -11.73 -1.57 -6.60
CA GLY A 128 -12.43 -2.85 -6.73
C GLY A 128 -12.37 -3.75 -5.49
N LEU A 129 -11.60 -3.40 -4.45
CA LEU A 129 -11.54 -4.11 -3.17
C LEU A 129 -12.87 -3.95 -2.40
N LYS A 130 -13.38 -5.05 -1.84
CA LYS A 130 -14.54 -5.03 -0.94
C LYS A 130 -14.08 -5.31 0.50
N PRO A 131 -14.36 -4.42 1.46
CA PRO A 131 -14.07 -4.72 2.86
C PRO A 131 -14.91 -5.91 3.31
N SER A 132 -14.26 -6.97 3.81
CA SER A 132 -14.97 -8.08 4.45
C SER A 132 -15.43 -7.61 5.83
N GLY A 133 -16.72 -7.28 5.98
CA GLY A 133 -17.39 -7.08 7.27
C GLY A 133 -16.74 -6.04 8.20
N ALA A 134 -17.30 -4.84 8.27
CA ALA A 134 -16.86 -3.81 9.22
C ALA A 134 -16.92 -4.34 10.67
N ALA A 135 -15.77 -4.49 11.32
CA ALA A 135 -15.72 -4.48 12.77
C ALA A 135 -15.95 -3.04 13.22
N SER A 136 -17.20 -2.73 13.59
CA SER A 136 -17.50 -1.50 14.29
C SER A 136 -16.79 -1.50 15.64
N ARG A 137 -15.99 -0.48 15.89
CA ARG A 137 -15.78 0.14 17.21
C ARG A 137 -14.98 1.41 17.01
N ALA A 138 -15.67 2.48 16.62
CA ALA A 138 -15.21 3.82 16.94
C ALA A 138 -15.45 4.01 18.44
N THR A 139 -14.40 3.91 19.23
CA THR A 139 -14.41 4.39 20.62
C THR A 139 -14.27 5.91 20.57
N SER A 140 -15.36 6.57 20.90
CA SER A 140 -15.43 7.98 21.22
C SER A 140 -14.58 8.31 22.45
N VAL A 141 -13.67 9.28 22.31
CA VAL A 141 -13.31 10.27 23.35
C VAL A 141 -13.07 11.60 22.66
#